data_AF-A0A498SLY0-F1
#
_entry.id   AF-A0A498SLY0-F1
#
_cell.length_a   1.000
_cell.length_b   1.000
_cell.length_c   1.000
_cell.angle_alpha   90.00
_cell.angle_beta   90.00
_cell.angle_gamma   90.00
#
_symmetry.space_group_name_H-M   'P 1'
#
loop_
_entity.id
_entity.type
_entity.pdbx_description
1 polymer ?
#
loop_
_entity_poly.entity_id
_entity_poly.type
_entity_poly.pdbx_seq_one_letter_code
_entity_poly.pdbx_strand_id
1 'polypeptide(L)'
;MSRDKLLTLSDVANRAFYDGNFEKALTLYNEAIQLHPTNFILYSNRSAIFFRLRYFHQSLADAQQALALNPKWAKGYLRKGNALRGIGEFDKAIFAYCQSLAIENEIETIDTLKDGLCYSSIKNHLSILLNKIGTDINGVKLNAFLIISIIGQEYLITGYITEAITLLQLALDMNEANVASLSSRLSVLGAISFAYYQQKNYQQAIKYLDMQLEISELEKQSTIYSTIVRIALLNDETMLAISYLRKQIQLNLSNGMEANYLRLNLADLYIQLGDYQHALQIIASTEPSTFRSILEIVKLALAKSDSEVALTYCKRLEKISDTVNEKLFATLLKCKCLLLRKETVIALKILQNTTVNFENGEITTEIIGQYFGTLSECYLAMGQYFMARKWAKKELKIAANTGSLKLEADALKNLSNIYQAIGDYLNAVILWNKYCGIISDQGVDIRLNGLRKLAELYQKLNRSNEAEMALLKNLKLAQKIGAYALMIDSHSDIYQFYRAMHKKDEAKKYWNEAQQIYLEHKVEERQALIVEMSGDNYFDCAFYEEAIDAYNRCLMLVQEDDNLPKEAKVIF
;
A
#
# COMPACT_ATOMS: atom_id res chain seq x y z
N MET A 1 -13.47 -62.97 -14.69
CA MET A 1 -14.80 -62.76 -15.32
C MET A 1 -15.16 -61.30 -15.52
N SER A 2 -15.41 -60.47 -14.48
CA SER A 2 -15.75 -59.04 -14.67
C SER A 2 -14.60 -58.21 -15.29
N ARG A 3 -13.35 -58.47 -14.89
CA ARG A 3 -12.15 -57.78 -15.42
C ARG A 3 -11.84 -58.14 -16.87
N ASP A 4 -11.94 -59.42 -17.23
CA ASP A 4 -11.70 -59.89 -18.61
C ASP A 4 -12.78 -59.38 -19.56
N LYS A 5 -14.04 -59.36 -19.10
CA LYS A 5 -15.16 -58.79 -19.84
C LYS A 5 -14.98 -57.29 -20.07
N LEU A 6 -14.52 -56.53 -19.05
CA LEU A 6 -14.20 -55.12 -19.21
C LEU A 6 -13.09 -54.91 -20.27
N LEU A 7 -11.98 -55.66 -20.17
CA LEU A 7 -10.86 -55.54 -21.10
C LEU A 7 -11.33 -55.76 -22.55
N THR A 8 -12.06 -56.84 -22.78
CA THR A 8 -12.62 -57.15 -24.11
C THR A 8 -13.58 -56.06 -24.62
N LEU A 9 -14.45 -55.52 -23.75
CA LEU A 9 -15.36 -54.42 -24.11
C LEU A 9 -14.58 -53.15 -24.48
N SER A 10 -13.59 -52.77 -23.67
CA SER A 10 -12.73 -51.61 -23.94
C SER A 10 -11.93 -51.76 -25.23
N ASP A 11 -11.39 -52.95 -25.52
CA ASP A 11 -10.62 -53.21 -26.73
C ASP A 11 -11.49 -53.18 -28.00
N VAL A 12 -12.71 -53.72 -27.94
CA VAL A 12 -13.67 -53.65 -29.05
C VAL A 12 -14.17 -52.21 -29.23
N ALA A 13 -14.40 -51.47 -28.13
CA ALA A 13 -14.83 -50.08 -28.18
C ALA A 13 -13.74 -49.17 -28.77
N ASN A 14 -12.48 -49.38 -28.40
CA ASN A 14 -11.33 -48.67 -28.97
C ASN A 14 -11.20 -48.94 -30.47
N ARG A 15 -11.31 -50.20 -30.91
CA ARG A 15 -11.31 -50.53 -32.35
C ARG A 15 -12.44 -49.83 -33.09
N ALA A 16 -13.67 -49.91 -32.57
CA ALA A 16 -14.82 -49.22 -33.16
C ALA A 16 -14.60 -47.69 -33.25
N PHE A 17 -13.93 -47.09 -32.26
CA PHE A 17 -13.55 -45.68 -32.30
C PHE A 17 -12.53 -45.37 -33.40
N TYR A 18 -11.47 -46.19 -33.54
CA TYR A 18 -10.46 -46.03 -34.59
C TYR A 18 -11.02 -46.26 -36.00
N ASP A 19 -12.01 -47.15 -36.13
CA ASP A 19 -12.74 -47.42 -37.39
C ASP A 19 -13.77 -46.30 -37.73
N GLY A 20 -13.90 -45.27 -36.88
CA GLY A 20 -14.83 -44.16 -37.06
C GLY A 20 -16.29 -44.49 -36.70
N ASN A 21 -16.57 -45.68 -36.17
CA ASN A 21 -17.91 -46.09 -35.75
C ASN A 21 -18.20 -45.63 -34.30
N PHE A 22 -18.39 -44.32 -34.15
CA PHE A 22 -18.52 -43.66 -32.86
C PHE A 22 -19.78 -44.09 -32.07
N GLU A 23 -20.90 -44.37 -32.73
CA GLU A 23 -22.14 -44.83 -32.07
C GLU A 23 -21.99 -46.23 -31.45
N LYS A 24 -21.31 -47.14 -32.18
CA LYS A 24 -20.97 -48.47 -31.65
C LYS A 24 -20.00 -48.35 -30.47
N ALA A 25 -18.98 -47.51 -30.58
CA ALA A 25 -18.04 -47.25 -29.50
C ALA A 25 -18.77 -46.68 -28.26
N LEU A 26 -19.70 -45.74 -28.44
CA LEU A 26 -20.49 -45.14 -27.37
C LEU A 26 -21.30 -46.19 -26.60
N THR A 27 -21.98 -47.08 -27.33
CA THR A 27 -22.77 -48.18 -26.73
C THR A 27 -21.89 -49.11 -25.88
N LEU A 28 -20.75 -49.51 -26.41
CA LEU A 28 -19.81 -50.40 -25.71
C LEU A 28 -19.19 -49.72 -24.47
N TYR A 29 -18.90 -48.42 -24.53
CA TYR A 29 -18.43 -47.67 -23.35
C TYR A 29 -19.53 -47.46 -22.30
N ASN A 30 -20.80 -47.33 -22.70
CA ASN A 30 -21.91 -47.30 -21.74
C ASN A 30 -22.02 -48.62 -20.97
N GLU A 31 -21.91 -49.76 -21.65
CA GLU A 31 -21.88 -51.08 -21.01
C GLU A 31 -20.66 -51.24 -20.10
N ALA A 32 -19.48 -50.81 -20.55
CA ALA A 32 -18.26 -50.86 -19.74
C ALA A 32 -18.38 -50.02 -18.45
N ILE A 33 -18.99 -48.84 -18.52
CA ILE A 33 -19.21 -47.96 -17.35
C ILE A 33 -20.23 -48.57 -16.38
N GLN A 34 -21.28 -49.24 -16.87
CA GLN A 34 -22.20 -49.96 -15.99
C GLN A 34 -21.51 -51.07 -15.19
N LEU A 35 -20.52 -51.74 -15.79
CA LEU A 35 -19.74 -52.78 -15.12
C LEU A 35 -18.71 -52.19 -14.12
N HIS A 36 -18.16 -51.01 -14.42
CA HIS A 36 -17.10 -50.36 -13.62
C HIS A 36 -17.32 -48.84 -13.53
N PRO A 37 -18.29 -48.37 -12.72
CA PRO A 37 -18.71 -46.97 -12.67
C PRO A 37 -17.70 -46.03 -11.99
N THR A 38 -16.62 -46.56 -11.41
CA THR A 38 -15.56 -45.78 -10.78
C THR A 38 -14.30 -45.68 -11.65
N ASN A 39 -14.29 -46.27 -12.84
CA ASN A 39 -13.14 -46.25 -13.74
C ASN A 39 -13.11 -44.96 -14.56
N PHE A 40 -12.30 -43.99 -14.12
CA PHE A 40 -12.14 -42.69 -14.77
C PHE A 40 -11.70 -42.75 -16.25
N ILE A 41 -10.98 -43.81 -16.66
CA ILE A 41 -10.52 -43.99 -18.04
C ILE A 41 -11.71 -44.17 -18.97
N LEU A 42 -12.75 -44.89 -18.53
CA LEU A 42 -13.95 -45.14 -19.34
C LEU A 42 -14.71 -43.85 -19.62
N TYR A 43 -14.89 -43.00 -18.60
CA TYR A 43 -15.47 -41.67 -18.76
C TYR A 43 -14.61 -40.77 -19.66
N SER A 44 -13.29 -40.80 -19.51
CA SER A 44 -12.36 -40.05 -20.37
C SER A 44 -12.46 -40.46 -21.85
N ASN A 45 -12.60 -41.76 -22.13
CA ASN A 45 -12.74 -42.28 -23.49
C ASN A 45 -14.14 -42.00 -24.07
N ARG A 46 -15.20 -42.14 -23.26
CA ARG A 46 -16.57 -41.78 -23.67
C ARG A 46 -16.72 -40.28 -23.94
N SER A 47 -16.05 -39.43 -23.17
CA SER A 47 -15.93 -37.99 -23.45
C SER A 47 -15.33 -37.72 -24.83
N ALA A 48 -14.30 -38.47 -25.23
CA ALA A 48 -13.70 -38.34 -26.56
C ALA A 48 -14.67 -38.71 -27.69
N ILE A 49 -15.48 -39.75 -27.48
CA ILE A 49 -16.51 -40.19 -28.41
C ILE A 49 -17.60 -39.12 -28.55
N PHE A 50 -18.12 -38.61 -27.42
CA PHE A 50 -19.08 -37.50 -27.43
C PHE A 50 -18.53 -36.26 -28.14
N PHE A 51 -17.25 -35.94 -27.96
CA PHE A 51 -16.61 -34.84 -28.67
C PHE A 51 -16.59 -35.06 -30.20
N ARG A 52 -16.26 -36.28 -30.67
CA ARG A 52 -16.29 -36.62 -32.11
C ARG A 52 -17.70 -36.57 -32.70
N LEU A 53 -18.71 -36.93 -31.90
CA LEU A 53 -20.13 -36.80 -32.24
C LEU A 53 -20.68 -35.36 -32.14
N ARG A 54 -19.84 -34.38 -31.74
CA ARG A 54 -20.23 -32.98 -31.49
C ARG A 54 -21.25 -32.80 -30.35
N TYR A 55 -21.37 -33.79 -29.46
CA TYR A 55 -22.14 -33.72 -28.22
C TYR A 55 -21.29 -33.11 -27.11
N PHE A 56 -20.98 -31.81 -27.25
CA PHE A 56 -19.96 -31.16 -26.43
C PHE A 56 -20.34 -31.03 -24.94
N HIS A 57 -21.60 -30.81 -24.61
CA HIS A 57 -22.04 -30.75 -23.21
C HIS A 57 -21.92 -32.12 -22.51
N GLN A 58 -22.30 -33.22 -23.18
CA GLN A 58 -22.11 -34.57 -22.67
C GLN A 58 -20.62 -34.93 -22.55
N SER A 59 -19.81 -34.50 -23.53
CA SER A 59 -18.36 -34.64 -23.49
C SER A 59 -17.76 -33.94 -22.27
N LEU A 60 -18.22 -32.72 -21.96
CA LEU A 60 -17.78 -31.96 -20.79
C LEU A 60 -18.17 -32.66 -19.48
N ALA A 61 -19.42 -33.15 -19.38
CA ALA A 61 -19.89 -33.86 -18.19
C ALA A 61 -19.05 -35.12 -17.91
N ASP A 62 -18.75 -35.91 -18.94
CA ASP A 62 -17.90 -37.10 -18.79
C ASP A 62 -16.45 -36.75 -18.46
N ALA A 63 -15.90 -35.67 -19.04
CA ALA A 63 -14.57 -35.21 -18.69
C ALA A 63 -14.50 -34.75 -17.21
N GLN A 64 -15.53 -34.04 -16.74
CA GLN A 64 -15.65 -33.65 -15.33
C GLN A 64 -15.80 -34.86 -14.42
N GLN A 65 -16.57 -35.87 -14.82
CA GLN A 65 -16.70 -37.11 -14.05
C GLN A 65 -15.38 -37.89 -13.96
N ALA A 66 -14.63 -37.96 -15.06
CA ALA A 66 -13.30 -38.56 -15.05
C ALA A 66 -12.36 -37.85 -14.07
N LEU A 67 -12.39 -36.51 -14.04
CA LEU A 67 -11.58 -35.69 -13.13
C LEU A 67 -12.07 -35.74 -11.67
N ALA A 68 -13.36 -35.91 -11.43
CA ALA A 68 -13.90 -36.13 -10.10
C ALA A 68 -13.41 -37.46 -9.51
N LEU A 69 -13.30 -38.50 -10.35
CA LEU A 69 -12.78 -39.81 -9.97
C LEU A 69 -11.24 -39.83 -9.85
N ASN A 70 -10.54 -39.08 -10.71
CA ASN A 70 -9.08 -38.93 -10.63
C ASN A 70 -8.63 -37.51 -11.05
N PRO A 71 -8.40 -36.61 -10.07
CA PRO A 71 -7.96 -35.23 -10.33
C PRO A 71 -6.55 -35.11 -10.92
N LYS A 72 -5.74 -36.17 -10.94
CA LYS A 72 -4.38 -36.17 -11.51
C LYS A 72 -4.33 -36.75 -12.92
N TRP A 73 -5.47 -36.88 -13.58
CA TRP A 73 -5.54 -37.45 -14.92
C TRP A 73 -5.41 -36.36 -16.00
N ALA A 74 -4.20 -36.20 -16.56
CA ALA A 74 -3.90 -35.19 -17.59
C ALA A 74 -4.89 -35.25 -18.77
N LYS A 75 -5.10 -36.44 -19.34
CA LYS A 75 -6.06 -36.64 -20.43
C LYS A 75 -7.49 -36.23 -20.07
N GLY A 76 -7.90 -36.32 -18.81
CA GLY A 76 -9.20 -35.83 -18.35
C GLY A 76 -9.35 -34.32 -18.56
N TYR A 77 -8.30 -33.55 -18.25
CA TYR A 77 -8.24 -32.12 -18.50
C TYR A 77 -8.14 -31.79 -19.99
N LEU A 78 -7.38 -32.55 -20.78
CA LEU A 78 -7.38 -32.44 -22.25
C LEU A 78 -8.78 -32.64 -22.84
N ARG A 79 -9.53 -33.65 -22.37
CA ARG A 79 -10.92 -33.88 -22.81
C ARG A 79 -11.84 -32.73 -22.41
N LYS A 80 -11.70 -32.22 -21.18
CA LYS A 80 -12.44 -31.04 -20.70
C LYS A 80 -12.18 -29.82 -21.57
N GLY A 81 -10.91 -29.54 -21.90
CA GLY A 81 -10.52 -28.44 -22.78
C GLY A 81 -11.12 -28.58 -24.17
N ASN A 82 -11.06 -29.78 -24.76
CA ASN A 82 -11.69 -30.04 -26.06
C ASN A 82 -13.21 -29.80 -26.04
N ALA A 83 -13.90 -30.32 -25.02
CA ALA A 83 -15.34 -30.10 -24.88
C ALA A 83 -15.69 -28.61 -24.75
N LEU A 84 -14.97 -27.86 -23.90
CA LEU A 84 -15.16 -26.41 -23.73
C LEU A 84 -14.89 -25.63 -25.02
N ARG A 85 -13.84 -26.01 -25.77
CA ARG A 85 -13.54 -25.43 -27.09
C ARG A 85 -14.67 -25.69 -28.07
N GLY A 86 -15.25 -26.89 -28.08
CA GLY A 86 -16.41 -27.23 -28.90
C GLY A 86 -17.67 -26.44 -28.53
N ILE A 87 -17.84 -26.09 -27.26
CA ILE A 87 -18.92 -25.22 -26.76
C ILE A 87 -18.67 -23.74 -27.15
N GLY A 88 -17.42 -23.35 -27.40
CA GLY A 88 -17.02 -21.97 -27.69
C GLY A 88 -16.49 -21.21 -26.48
N GLU A 89 -16.30 -21.86 -25.33
CA GLU A 89 -15.70 -21.27 -24.13
C GLU A 89 -14.17 -21.36 -24.17
N PHE A 90 -13.55 -20.60 -25.08
CA PHE A 90 -12.11 -20.70 -25.39
C PHE A 90 -11.19 -20.42 -24.19
N ASP A 91 -11.49 -19.40 -23.38
CA ASP A 91 -10.66 -19.07 -22.20
C ASP A 91 -10.69 -20.17 -21.13
N LYS A 92 -11.87 -20.78 -20.89
CA LYS A 92 -11.97 -21.93 -19.98
C LYS A 92 -11.31 -23.18 -20.56
N ALA A 93 -11.33 -23.33 -21.89
CA ALA A 93 -10.61 -24.41 -22.57
C ALA A 93 -9.09 -24.27 -22.38
N ILE A 94 -8.54 -23.06 -22.53
CA ILE A 94 -7.13 -22.76 -22.27
C ILE A 94 -6.73 -23.14 -20.85
N PHE A 95 -7.56 -22.79 -19.87
CA PHE A 95 -7.30 -23.15 -18.48
C PHE A 95 -7.24 -24.68 -18.30
N ALA A 96 -8.20 -25.42 -18.88
CA ALA A 96 -8.20 -26.87 -18.82
C ALA A 96 -6.96 -27.48 -19.53
N TYR A 97 -6.55 -26.95 -20.68
CA TYR A 97 -5.33 -27.40 -21.35
C TYR A 97 -4.07 -27.11 -20.50
N CYS A 98 -3.99 -25.95 -19.85
CA CYS A 98 -2.90 -25.64 -18.92
C CYS A 98 -2.87 -26.61 -17.73
N GLN A 99 -4.03 -26.98 -17.16
CA GLN A 99 -4.12 -27.99 -16.10
C GLN A 99 -3.64 -29.37 -16.57
N SER A 100 -3.92 -29.75 -17.82
CA SER A 100 -3.39 -30.97 -18.43
C SER A 100 -1.86 -30.91 -18.55
N LEU A 101 -1.32 -29.81 -19.09
CA LEU A 101 0.12 -29.61 -19.28
C LEU A 101 0.91 -29.59 -17.96
N ALA A 102 0.31 -29.04 -16.90
CA ALA A 102 0.92 -29.00 -15.58
C ALA A 102 1.12 -30.40 -14.97
N ILE A 103 0.32 -31.39 -15.39
CA ILE A 103 0.42 -32.78 -14.96
C ILE A 103 1.36 -33.57 -15.88
N GLU A 104 1.10 -33.53 -17.20
CA GLU A 104 1.91 -34.23 -18.21
C GLU A 104 2.17 -33.29 -19.40
N ASN A 105 3.46 -33.10 -19.72
CA ASN A 105 3.88 -32.27 -20.85
C ASN A 105 3.73 -33.02 -22.20
N GLU A 106 2.48 -33.17 -22.65
CA GLU A 106 2.13 -33.84 -23.92
C GLU A 106 2.05 -32.86 -25.10
N ILE A 107 2.68 -33.21 -26.23
CA ILE A 107 2.66 -32.41 -27.47
C ILE A 107 1.23 -32.21 -28.02
N GLU A 108 0.38 -33.25 -27.95
CA GLU A 108 -1.04 -33.15 -28.36
C GLU A 108 -1.78 -32.04 -27.60
N THR A 109 -1.48 -31.89 -26.31
CA THR A 109 -2.07 -30.85 -25.48
C THR A 109 -1.55 -29.46 -25.88
N ILE A 110 -0.26 -29.34 -26.20
CA ILE A 110 0.32 -28.08 -26.70
C ILE A 110 -0.34 -27.66 -28.02
N ASP A 111 -0.52 -28.58 -28.96
CA ASP A 111 -1.11 -28.25 -30.27
C ASP A 111 -2.59 -27.87 -30.15
N THR A 112 -3.37 -28.58 -29.32
CA THR A 112 -4.77 -28.21 -29.06
C THR A 112 -4.91 -26.90 -28.26
N LEU A 113 -3.94 -26.59 -27.40
CA LEU A 113 -3.85 -25.29 -26.72
C LEU A 113 -3.62 -24.15 -27.73
N LYS A 114 -2.71 -24.31 -28.70
CA LYS A 114 -2.48 -23.30 -29.76
C LYS A 114 -3.78 -22.95 -30.49
N ASP A 115 -4.55 -23.97 -30.88
CA ASP A 115 -5.84 -23.78 -31.52
C ASP A 115 -6.79 -22.97 -30.63
N GLY A 116 -6.85 -23.29 -29.32
CA GLY A 116 -7.67 -22.55 -28.36
C GLY A 116 -7.27 -21.09 -28.22
N LEU A 117 -5.95 -20.82 -28.18
CA LEU A 117 -5.39 -19.47 -28.05
C LEU A 117 -5.74 -18.56 -29.23
N CYS A 118 -5.84 -19.09 -30.45
CA CYS A 118 -6.23 -18.34 -31.66
C CYS A 118 -7.63 -17.70 -31.57
N TYR A 119 -8.52 -18.26 -30.74
CA TYR A 119 -9.89 -17.78 -30.54
C TYR A 119 -10.13 -17.18 -29.16
N SER A 120 -9.06 -17.06 -28.34
CA SER A 120 -9.13 -16.48 -26.99
C SER A 120 -9.37 -14.97 -27.00
N SER A 121 -9.81 -14.47 -25.86
CA SER A 121 -9.96 -13.02 -25.61
C SER A 121 -8.62 -12.27 -25.70
N ILE A 122 -7.50 -12.96 -25.48
CA ILE A 122 -6.14 -12.39 -25.44
C ILE A 122 -5.29 -12.70 -26.69
N LYS A 123 -5.89 -13.23 -27.76
CA LYS A 123 -5.18 -13.72 -28.97
C LYS A 123 -4.18 -12.74 -29.59
N ASN A 124 -4.48 -11.44 -29.58
CA ASN A 124 -3.64 -10.42 -30.21
C ASN A 124 -2.31 -10.24 -29.45
N HIS A 125 -2.34 -10.41 -28.13
CA HIS A 125 -1.16 -10.32 -27.27
C HIS A 125 -0.29 -11.58 -27.35
N LEU A 126 -0.91 -12.72 -27.66
CA LEU A 126 -0.23 -14.01 -27.76
C LEU A 126 0.42 -14.26 -29.12
N SER A 127 0.35 -13.35 -30.09
CA SER A 127 0.89 -13.56 -31.44
C SER A 127 2.37 -13.99 -31.45
N ILE A 128 3.19 -13.40 -30.59
CA ILE A 128 4.60 -13.78 -30.41
C ILE A 128 4.72 -15.15 -29.75
N LEU A 129 3.91 -15.44 -28.73
CA LEU A 129 3.89 -16.75 -28.08
C LEU A 129 3.47 -17.83 -29.09
N LEU A 130 2.38 -17.62 -29.84
CA LEU A 130 1.88 -18.53 -30.87
C LEU A 130 2.94 -18.84 -31.94
N ASN A 131 3.73 -17.85 -32.35
CA ASN A 131 4.85 -18.04 -33.27
C ASN A 131 6.02 -18.83 -32.66
N LYS A 132 6.21 -18.75 -31.33
CA LYS A 132 7.24 -19.47 -30.58
C LYS A 132 6.82 -20.89 -30.21
N ILE A 133 5.53 -21.12 -29.90
CA ILE A 133 5.02 -22.46 -29.61
C ILE A 133 5.08 -23.30 -30.89
N GLY A 134 6.01 -24.25 -30.94
CA GLY A 134 6.18 -25.16 -32.08
C GLY A 134 7.41 -24.89 -32.97
N THR A 135 8.24 -23.88 -32.66
CA THR A 135 9.56 -23.73 -33.25
C THR A 135 10.63 -24.15 -32.24
N ASP A 136 11.52 -25.08 -32.62
CA ASP A 136 12.72 -25.40 -31.84
C ASP A 136 13.67 -24.19 -31.88
N ILE A 137 13.54 -23.28 -30.91
CA ILE A 137 14.46 -22.15 -30.79
C ILE A 137 15.72 -22.65 -30.09
N ASN A 138 16.81 -22.83 -30.85
CA ASN A 138 18.16 -23.06 -30.32
C ASN A 138 18.28 -24.20 -29.29
N GLY A 139 17.51 -25.29 -29.44
CA GLY A 139 17.56 -26.45 -28.53
C GLY A 139 16.84 -26.27 -27.18
N VAL A 140 16.07 -25.19 -26.98
CA VAL A 140 15.23 -25.00 -25.78
C VAL A 140 13.81 -25.50 -26.06
N LYS A 141 13.50 -26.72 -25.59
CA LYS A 141 12.15 -27.28 -25.62
C LYS A 141 11.25 -26.43 -24.71
N LEU A 142 10.21 -25.78 -25.26
CA LEU A 142 9.20 -25.07 -24.47
C LEU A 142 8.57 -26.05 -23.47
N ASN A 143 8.89 -25.88 -22.19
CA ASN A 143 8.33 -26.70 -21.13
C ASN A 143 6.98 -26.14 -20.67
N ALA A 144 6.12 -27.00 -20.11
CA ALA A 144 4.78 -26.64 -19.66
C ALA A 144 4.79 -25.43 -18.70
N PHE A 145 5.77 -25.35 -17.80
CA PHE A 145 5.95 -24.18 -16.92
C PHE A 145 6.04 -22.85 -17.70
N LEU A 146 6.89 -22.79 -18.73
CA LEU A 146 7.11 -21.57 -19.50
C LEU A 146 5.83 -21.17 -20.26
N ILE A 147 5.16 -22.14 -20.88
CA ILE A 147 3.91 -21.89 -21.63
C ILE A 147 2.85 -21.32 -20.68
N ILE A 148 2.59 -21.97 -19.55
CA ILE A 148 1.55 -21.57 -18.60
C ILE A 148 1.89 -20.20 -18.00
N SER A 149 3.16 -19.96 -17.63
CA SER A 149 3.59 -18.68 -17.08
C SER A 149 3.41 -17.51 -18.04
N ILE A 150 3.75 -17.68 -19.32
CA ILE A 150 3.56 -16.62 -20.33
C ILE A 150 2.06 -16.35 -20.51
N ILE A 151 1.24 -17.38 -20.67
CA ILE A 151 -0.21 -17.20 -20.82
C ILE A 151 -0.79 -16.45 -19.61
N GLY A 152 -0.39 -16.82 -18.38
CA GLY A 152 -0.80 -16.13 -17.16
C GLY A 152 -0.39 -14.65 -17.13
N GLN A 153 0.83 -14.32 -17.57
CA GLN A 153 1.29 -12.92 -17.66
C GLN A 153 0.54 -12.13 -18.74
N GLU A 154 0.18 -12.75 -19.86
CA GLU A 154 -0.61 -12.08 -20.90
C GLU A 154 -2.06 -11.82 -20.45
N TYR A 155 -2.70 -12.75 -19.73
CA TYR A 155 -3.97 -12.48 -19.06
C TYR A 155 -3.86 -11.32 -18.06
N LEU A 156 -2.72 -11.20 -17.37
CA LEU A 156 -2.49 -10.10 -16.44
C LEU A 156 -2.38 -8.75 -17.16
N ILE A 157 -1.60 -8.68 -18.24
CA ILE A 157 -1.41 -7.47 -19.05
C ILE A 157 -2.74 -6.98 -19.63
N THR A 158 -3.62 -7.91 -20.02
CA THR A 158 -4.93 -7.63 -20.60
C THR A 158 -6.02 -7.31 -19.57
N GLY A 159 -5.75 -7.47 -18.27
CA GLY A 159 -6.65 -7.10 -17.17
C GLY A 159 -7.54 -8.23 -16.64
N TYR A 160 -7.37 -9.47 -17.09
CA TYR A 160 -8.04 -10.65 -16.54
C TYR A 160 -7.28 -11.17 -15.31
N ILE A 161 -7.34 -10.40 -14.23
CA ILE A 161 -6.44 -10.58 -13.07
C ILE A 161 -6.69 -11.93 -12.36
N THR A 162 -7.95 -12.33 -12.22
CA THR A 162 -8.32 -13.59 -11.55
C THR A 162 -7.80 -14.81 -12.29
N GLU A 163 -7.99 -14.86 -13.60
CA GLU A 163 -7.53 -15.92 -14.50
C GLU A 163 -6.00 -15.96 -14.51
N ALA A 164 -5.35 -14.80 -14.58
CA ALA A 164 -3.90 -14.68 -14.47
C ALA A 164 -3.36 -15.30 -13.18
N ILE A 165 -3.93 -14.96 -12.02
CA ILE A 165 -3.50 -15.51 -10.73
C ILE A 165 -3.62 -17.03 -10.74
N THR A 166 -4.75 -17.58 -11.21
CA THR A 166 -4.96 -19.02 -11.22
C THR A 166 -3.95 -19.77 -12.12
N LEU A 167 -3.61 -19.21 -13.28
CA LEU A 167 -2.61 -19.80 -14.18
C LEU A 167 -1.19 -19.68 -13.63
N LEU A 168 -0.84 -18.53 -13.05
CA LEU A 168 0.48 -18.30 -12.49
C LEU A 168 0.72 -19.16 -11.23
N GLN A 169 -0.31 -19.36 -10.39
CA GLN A 169 -0.26 -20.30 -9.27
C GLN A 169 -0.11 -21.74 -9.76
N LEU A 170 -0.88 -22.13 -10.79
CA LEU A 170 -0.74 -23.44 -11.42
C LEU A 170 0.70 -23.68 -11.91
N ALA A 171 1.34 -22.68 -12.53
CA ALA A 171 2.73 -22.78 -12.93
C ALA A 171 3.68 -22.92 -11.73
N LEU A 172 3.44 -22.16 -10.65
CA LEU A 172 4.28 -22.20 -9.44
C LEU A 172 4.23 -23.55 -8.71
N ASP A 173 3.06 -24.20 -8.70
CA ASP A 173 2.83 -25.50 -8.07
C ASP A 173 3.52 -26.66 -8.82
N MET A 174 4.08 -26.41 -10.01
CA MET A 174 4.78 -27.43 -10.78
C MET A 174 6.15 -27.76 -10.15
N ASN A 175 6.39 -29.06 -9.93
CA ASN A 175 7.66 -29.59 -9.44
C ASN A 175 8.70 -29.73 -10.58
N GLU A 176 9.13 -28.62 -11.17
CA GLU A 176 10.26 -28.61 -12.10
C GLU A 176 11.52 -28.09 -11.40
N ALA A 177 12.48 -28.98 -11.18
CA ALA A 177 13.74 -28.73 -10.49
C ALA A 177 14.91 -28.56 -11.48
N ASN A 178 14.87 -27.52 -12.33
CA ASN A 178 16.00 -27.14 -13.19
C ASN A 178 16.37 -25.67 -12.99
N VAL A 179 17.64 -25.29 -13.16
CA VAL A 179 18.16 -23.92 -12.90
C VAL A 179 17.47 -22.84 -13.76
N ALA A 180 17.08 -23.17 -14.99
CA ALA A 180 16.25 -22.30 -15.85
C ALA A 180 14.86 -21.99 -15.25
N SER A 181 14.39 -22.79 -14.28
CA SER A 181 13.15 -22.56 -13.55
C SER A 181 13.27 -21.47 -12.48
N LEU A 182 14.46 -21.15 -11.95
CA LEU A 182 14.57 -20.20 -10.84
C LEU A 182 14.29 -18.76 -11.29
N SER A 183 14.89 -18.32 -12.40
CA SER A 183 14.66 -16.99 -12.96
C SER A 183 13.21 -16.82 -13.43
N SER A 184 12.64 -17.85 -14.04
CA SER A 184 11.24 -17.83 -14.45
C SER A 184 10.27 -17.89 -13.25
N ARG A 185 10.58 -18.65 -12.19
CA ARG A 185 9.83 -18.64 -10.91
C ARG A 185 9.86 -17.26 -10.25
N LEU A 186 11.01 -16.59 -10.22
CA LEU A 186 11.11 -15.20 -9.75
C LEU A 186 10.15 -14.27 -10.50
N SER A 187 10.11 -14.39 -11.84
CA SER A 187 9.18 -13.61 -12.68
C SER A 187 7.72 -13.94 -12.38
N VAL A 188 7.37 -15.22 -12.20
CA VAL A 188 6.00 -15.64 -11.83
C VAL A 188 5.59 -15.09 -10.47
N LEU A 189 6.44 -15.18 -9.45
CA LEU A 189 6.15 -14.63 -8.12
C LEU A 189 5.91 -13.12 -8.16
N GLY A 190 6.75 -12.38 -8.90
CA GLY A 190 6.57 -10.95 -9.12
C GLY A 190 5.26 -10.62 -9.84
N ALA A 191 4.88 -11.42 -10.85
CA ALA A 191 3.62 -11.25 -11.57
C ALA A 191 2.40 -11.53 -10.68
N ILE A 192 2.42 -12.58 -9.85
CA ILE A 192 1.35 -12.88 -8.89
C ILE A 192 1.24 -11.75 -7.85
N SER A 193 2.37 -11.27 -7.33
CA SER A 193 2.37 -10.12 -6.41
C SER A 193 1.72 -8.88 -7.05
N PHE A 194 2.11 -8.55 -8.28
CA PHE A 194 1.51 -7.44 -9.02
C PHE A 194 0.01 -7.63 -9.26
N ALA A 195 -0.43 -8.86 -9.57
CA ALA A 195 -1.85 -9.17 -9.72
C ALA A 195 -2.65 -8.92 -8.42
N TYR A 196 -2.14 -9.36 -7.27
CA TYR A 196 -2.76 -9.07 -5.98
C TYR A 196 -2.71 -7.60 -5.60
N TYR A 197 -1.63 -6.89 -5.96
CA TYR A 197 -1.52 -5.44 -5.81
C TYR A 197 -2.62 -4.71 -6.59
N GLN A 198 -2.91 -5.10 -7.83
CA GLN A 198 -4.00 -4.52 -8.64
C GLN A 198 -5.39 -4.76 -8.03
N GLN A 199 -5.57 -5.89 -7.34
CA GLN A 199 -6.80 -6.17 -6.57
C GLN A 199 -6.86 -5.46 -5.21
N LYS A 200 -5.85 -4.64 -4.86
CA LYS A 200 -5.68 -4.03 -3.53
C LYS A 200 -5.59 -5.06 -2.38
N ASN A 201 -5.24 -6.30 -2.70
CA ASN A 201 -4.98 -7.34 -1.70
C ASN A 201 -3.49 -7.31 -1.33
N TYR A 202 -3.10 -6.26 -0.61
CA TYR A 202 -1.69 -5.98 -0.30
C TYR A 202 -1.02 -7.06 0.54
N GLN A 203 -1.77 -7.73 1.42
CA GLN A 203 -1.26 -8.84 2.24
C GLN A 203 -0.77 -10.01 1.38
N GLN A 204 -1.55 -10.42 0.37
CA GLN A 204 -1.11 -11.47 -0.55
C GLN A 204 0.04 -10.97 -1.45
N ALA A 205 0.00 -9.72 -1.90
CA ALA A 205 1.08 -9.16 -2.70
C ALA A 205 2.44 -9.20 -1.97
N ILE A 206 2.46 -8.84 -0.68
CA ILE A 206 3.66 -8.94 0.17
C ILE A 206 4.09 -10.39 0.35
N LYS A 207 3.15 -11.31 0.64
CA LYS A 207 3.46 -12.74 0.79
C LYS A 207 4.21 -13.32 -0.43
N TYR A 208 3.77 -12.99 -1.64
CA TYR A 208 4.45 -13.46 -2.86
C TYR A 208 5.80 -12.77 -3.09
N LEU A 209 5.97 -11.52 -2.65
CA LEU A 209 7.28 -10.85 -2.66
C LEU A 209 8.24 -11.46 -1.65
N ASP A 210 7.76 -11.91 -0.48
CA ASP A 210 8.60 -12.63 0.48
C ASP A 210 9.09 -13.96 -0.10
N MET A 211 8.20 -14.73 -0.73
CA MET A 211 8.59 -15.94 -1.45
C MET A 211 9.61 -15.62 -2.55
N GLN A 212 9.45 -14.48 -3.25
CA GLN A 212 10.39 -14.03 -4.27
C GLN A 212 11.75 -13.65 -3.66
N LEU A 213 11.75 -13.00 -2.50
CA LEU A 213 12.93 -12.58 -1.77
C LEU A 213 13.78 -13.78 -1.35
N GLU A 214 13.15 -14.82 -0.81
CA GLU A 214 13.81 -16.07 -0.34
C GLU A 214 14.64 -16.76 -1.43
N ILE A 215 14.17 -16.73 -2.68
CA ILE A 215 14.84 -17.39 -3.81
C ILE A 215 15.68 -16.44 -4.67
N SER A 216 15.72 -15.15 -4.35
CA SER A 216 16.39 -14.13 -5.16
C SER A 216 17.87 -13.95 -4.80
N GLU A 217 18.68 -13.67 -5.82
CA GLU A 217 20.07 -13.24 -5.68
C GLU A 217 20.16 -11.89 -4.93
N LEU A 218 21.23 -11.69 -4.17
CA LEU A 218 21.45 -10.50 -3.32
C LEU A 218 21.26 -9.17 -4.07
N GLU A 219 21.69 -9.09 -5.34
CA GLU A 219 21.57 -7.88 -6.16
C GLU A 219 20.11 -7.48 -6.45
N LYS A 220 19.20 -8.46 -6.54
CA LYS A 220 17.77 -8.24 -6.83
C LYS A 220 16.96 -8.02 -5.55
N GLN A 221 17.46 -8.43 -4.39
CA GLN A 221 16.74 -8.28 -3.12
C GLN A 221 16.43 -6.81 -2.79
N SER A 222 17.30 -5.86 -3.15
CA SER A 222 17.08 -4.44 -2.86
C SER A 222 15.84 -3.84 -3.55
N THR A 223 15.55 -4.25 -4.79
CA THR A 223 14.34 -3.79 -5.50
C THR A 223 13.07 -4.43 -4.95
N ILE A 224 13.17 -5.70 -4.51
CA ILE A 224 12.07 -6.42 -3.84
C ILE A 224 11.76 -5.75 -2.49
N TYR A 225 12.77 -5.48 -1.66
CA TYR A 225 12.61 -4.73 -0.40
C TYR A 225 11.90 -3.39 -0.63
N SER A 226 12.38 -2.59 -1.59
CA SER A 226 11.76 -1.31 -1.94
C SER A 226 10.27 -1.45 -2.32
N THR A 227 9.93 -2.53 -3.03
CA THR A 227 8.56 -2.82 -3.43
C THR A 227 7.68 -3.21 -2.25
N ILE A 228 8.18 -4.07 -1.35
CA ILE A 228 7.48 -4.45 -0.12
C ILE A 228 7.23 -3.23 0.76
N VAL A 229 8.24 -2.39 0.99
CA VAL A 229 8.12 -1.16 1.79
C VAL A 229 7.00 -0.27 1.24
N ARG A 230 6.97 -0.04 -0.07
CA ARG A 230 5.93 0.79 -0.70
C ARG A 230 4.53 0.19 -0.52
N ILE A 231 4.37 -1.12 -0.71
CA ILE A 231 3.07 -1.80 -0.57
C ILE A 231 2.61 -1.79 0.89
N ALA A 232 3.52 -2.03 1.83
CA ALA A 232 3.23 -1.98 3.27
C ALA A 232 2.76 -0.59 3.69
N LEU A 233 3.40 0.49 3.20
CA LEU A 233 2.96 1.87 3.46
C LEU A 233 1.56 2.16 2.91
N LEU A 234 1.23 1.65 1.71
CA LEU A 234 -0.12 1.78 1.13
C LEU A 234 -1.19 1.00 1.93
N ASN A 235 -0.80 -0.03 2.67
CA ASN A 235 -1.71 -0.81 3.51
C ASN A 235 -1.82 -0.30 4.97
N ASP A 236 -1.18 0.83 5.30
CA ASP A 236 -0.98 1.34 6.66
C ASP A 236 -0.18 0.40 7.59
N GLU A 237 0.62 -0.52 7.03
CA GLU A 237 1.49 -1.42 7.79
C GLU A 237 2.88 -0.77 7.96
N THR A 238 2.94 0.43 8.53
CA THR A 238 4.17 1.22 8.64
C THR A 238 5.26 0.51 9.45
N MET A 239 4.90 -0.21 10.51
CA MET A 239 5.86 -1.00 11.29
C MET A 239 6.46 -2.15 10.47
N LEU A 240 5.67 -2.78 9.60
CA LEU A 240 6.16 -3.77 8.65
C LEU A 240 7.13 -3.11 7.66
N ALA A 241 6.75 -1.97 7.09
CA ALA A 241 7.61 -1.20 6.18
C ALA A 241 8.97 -0.85 6.82
N ILE A 242 8.98 -0.41 8.09
CA ILE A 242 10.18 -0.14 8.87
C ILE A 242 11.05 -1.40 8.99
N SER A 243 10.45 -2.56 9.26
CA SER A 243 11.18 -3.83 9.41
C SER A 243 11.91 -4.22 8.12
N TYR A 244 11.26 -4.11 6.96
CA TYR A 244 11.87 -4.41 5.66
C TYR A 244 12.90 -3.35 5.25
N LEU A 245 12.65 -2.07 5.56
CA LEU A 245 13.60 -1.00 5.28
C LEU A 245 14.89 -1.18 6.11
N ARG A 246 14.78 -1.59 7.38
CA ARG A 246 15.94 -1.97 8.21
C ARG A 246 16.73 -3.13 7.62
N LYS A 247 16.05 -4.20 7.17
CA LYS A 247 16.69 -5.34 6.48
C LYS A 247 17.42 -4.90 5.21
N GLN A 248 16.80 -4.02 4.41
CA GLN A 248 17.41 -3.47 3.20
C GLN A 248 18.66 -2.63 3.51
N ILE A 249 18.60 -1.78 4.53
CA ILE A 249 19.77 -1.00 4.98
C ILE A 249 20.90 -1.94 5.41
N GLN A 250 20.60 -2.96 6.20
CA GLN A 250 21.58 -3.94 6.66
C GLN A 250 22.24 -4.66 5.48
N LEU A 251 21.45 -5.12 4.49
CA LEU A 251 21.95 -5.74 3.27
C LEU A 251 22.87 -4.80 2.47
N ASN A 252 22.50 -3.53 2.33
CA ASN A 252 23.33 -2.59 1.60
C ASN A 252 24.68 -2.39 2.28
N LEU A 253 24.68 -2.21 3.60
CA LEU A 253 25.90 -2.00 4.38
C LEU A 253 26.81 -3.24 4.37
N SER A 254 26.25 -4.45 4.47
CA SER A 254 27.05 -5.68 4.38
C SER A 254 27.72 -5.86 3.03
N ASN A 255 27.14 -5.28 1.97
CA ASN A 255 27.68 -5.31 0.62
C ASN A 255 28.58 -4.11 0.30
N GLY A 256 28.92 -3.27 1.29
CA GLY A 256 29.76 -2.09 1.10
C GLY A 256 29.08 -0.96 0.33
N MET A 257 27.75 -0.99 0.15
CA MET A 257 26.99 0.06 -0.50
C MET A 257 26.56 1.13 0.48
N GLU A 258 26.51 2.39 0.03
CA GLU A 258 25.95 3.48 0.82
C GLU A 258 24.45 3.29 1.05
N ALA A 259 24.01 3.56 2.28
CA ALA A 259 22.61 3.43 2.69
C ALA A 259 22.02 4.74 3.23
N ASN A 260 22.69 5.87 3.04
CA ASN A 260 22.29 7.17 3.62
C ASN A 260 20.88 7.58 3.21
N TYR A 261 20.51 7.38 1.93
CA TYR A 261 19.16 7.66 1.44
C TYR A 261 18.09 6.83 2.17
N LEU A 262 18.33 5.52 2.34
CA LEU A 262 17.40 4.60 3.02
C LEU A 262 17.32 4.91 4.51
N ARG A 263 18.45 5.25 5.15
CA ARG A 263 18.51 5.69 6.55
C ARG A 263 17.69 6.96 6.76
N LEU A 264 17.81 7.96 5.89
CA LEU A 264 17.01 9.20 5.99
C LEU A 264 15.51 8.93 5.78
N ASN A 265 15.12 8.00 4.91
CA ASN A 265 13.71 7.56 4.80
C ASN A 265 13.22 6.91 6.09
N LEU A 266 14.07 6.09 6.71
CA LEU A 266 13.74 5.44 7.98
C LEU A 266 13.57 6.47 9.10
N ALA A 267 14.41 7.51 9.13
CA ALA A 267 14.28 8.62 10.07
C ALA A 267 12.96 9.40 9.85
N ASP A 268 12.59 9.71 8.60
CA ASP A 268 11.33 10.39 8.28
C ASP A 268 10.11 9.58 8.75
N LEU A 269 10.13 8.24 8.57
CA LEU A 269 9.08 7.38 9.11
C LEU A 269 9.00 7.44 10.64
N TYR A 270 10.13 7.40 11.35
CA TYR A 270 10.13 7.54 12.81
C TYR A 270 9.60 8.89 13.29
N ILE A 271 9.94 9.97 12.58
CA ILE A 271 9.39 11.31 12.85
C ILE A 271 7.86 11.28 12.72
N GLN A 272 7.32 10.69 11.65
CA GLN A 272 5.88 10.57 11.44
C GLN A 272 5.19 9.72 12.53
N LEU A 273 5.89 8.73 13.09
CA LEU A 273 5.38 7.88 14.17
C LEU A 273 5.53 8.50 15.57
N GLY A 274 6.18 9.65 15.70
CA GLY A 274 6.45 10.30 16.98
C GLY A 274 7.61 9.69 17.78
N ASP A 275 8.40 8.81 17.16
CA ASP A 275 9.59 8.17 17.75
C ASP A 275 10.83 9.01 17.43
N TYR A 276 11.01 10.08 18.18
CA TYR A 276 12.04 11.07 17.90
C TYR A 276 13.43 10.58 18.29
N GLN A 277 13.53 9.68 19.26
CA GLN A 277 14.80 9.13 19.70
C GLN A 277 15.47 8.31 18.60
N HIS A 278 14.77 7.37 17.96
CA HIS A 278 15.34 6.59 16.86
C HIS A 278 15.61 7.45 15.62
N ALA A 279 14.74 8.43 15.32
CA ALA A 279 15.00 9.38 14.24
C ALA A 279 16.31 10.15 14.45
N LEU A 280 16.52 10.68 15.67
CA LEU A 280 17.72 11.43 16.02
C LEU A 280 18.98 10.56 15.89
N GLN A 281 18.95 9.33 16.41
CA GLN A 281 20.10 8.40 16.32
C GLN A 281 20.50 8.14 14.87
N ILE A 282 19.51 7.91 14.00
CA ILE A 282 19.77 7.66 12.58
C ILE A 282 20.35 8.92 11.92
N ILE A 283 19.75 10.09 12.15
CA ILE A 283 20.20 11.35 11.57
C ILE A 283 21.62 11.68 12.04
N ALA A 284 21.95 11.49 13.33
CA ALA A 284 23.29 11.72 13.86
C ALA A 284 24.34 10.77 13.25
N SER A 285 23.94 9.55 12.86
CA SER A 285 24.81 8.58 12.18
C SER A 285 25.05 8.90 10.70
N THR A 286 24.27 9.82 10.11
CA THR A 286 24.44 10.31 8.75
C THR A 286 25.18 11.65 8.77
N GLU A 287 26.22 11.82 7.97
CA GLU A 287 26.90 13.11 7.90
C GLU A 287 25.92 14.20 7.42
N PRO A 288 25.75 15.33 8.15
CA PRO A 288 24.79 16.38 7.82
C PRO A 288 25.33 17.31 6.71
N SER A 289 25.80 16.72 5.61
CA SER A 289 26.47 17.43 4.51
C SER A 289 25.54 17.70 3.33
N THR A 290 24.44 16.96 3.20
CA THR A 290 23.53 17.03 2.05
C THR A 290 22.25 17.79 2.36
N PHE A 291 21.62 18.37 1.34
CA PHE A 291 20.33 19.06 1.46
C PHE A 291 19.28 18.20 2.17
N ARG A 292 19.17 16.92 1.79
CA ARG A 292 18.23 15.97 2.39
C ARG A 292 18.51 15.72 3.87
N SER A 293 19.77 15.48 4.25
CA SER A 293 20.13 15.21 5.65
C SER A 293 19.77 16.39 6.57
N ILE A 294 20.02 17.62 6.09
CA ILE A 294 19.69 18.85 6.82
C ILE A 294 18.17 19.06 6.87
N LEU A 295 17.45 18.73 5.79
CA LEU A 295 15.99 18.81 5.77
C LEU A 295 15.36 17.90 6.82
N GLU A 296 15.87 16.67 7.00
CA GLU A 296 15.37 15.77 8.04
C GLU A 296 15.64 16.29 9.46
N ILE A 297 16.77 16.97 9.69
CA ILE A 297 17.02 17.67 10.96
C ILE A 297 15.97 18.75 11.21
N VAL A 298 15.66 19.56 10.17
CA VAL A 298 14.64 20.61 10.29
C VAL A 298 13.26 20.01 10.57
N LYS A 299 12.88 18.93 9.88
CA LYS A 299 11.62 18.22 10.13
C LYS A 299 11.53 17.67 11.55
N LEU A 300 12.59 17.02 12.03
CA LEU A 300 12.65 16.50 13.40
C LEU A 300 12.50 17.63 14.42
N ALA A 301 13.24 18.73 14.25
CA ALA A 301 13.15 19.89 15.12
C ALA A 301 11.71 20.47 15.13
N LEU A 302 11.09 20.60 13.95
CA LEU A 302 9.69 21.05 13.84
C LEU A 302 8.71 20.08 14.51
N ALA A 303 8.90 18.77 14.37
CA ALA A 303 8.07 17.76 15.02
C ALA A 303 8.20 17.82 16.56
N LYS A 304 9.40 18.11 17.08
CA LYS A 304 9.65 18.37 18.49
C LYS A 304 9.21 19.77 18.97
N SER A 305 8.70 20.62 18.08
CA SER A 305 8.40 22.04 18.36
C SER A 305 9.62 22.90 18.73
N ASP A 306 10.82 22.46 18.38
CA ASP A 306 12.09 23.19 18.54
C ASP A 306 12.31 24.13 17.35
N SER A 307 11.75 25.34 17.47
CA SER A 307 11.81 26.34 16.41
C SER A 307 13.19 26.99 16.23
N GLU A 308 14.06 26.96 17.24
CA GLU A 308 15.38 27.59 17.18
C GLU A 308 16.38 26.74 16.40
N VAL A 309 16.42 25.43 16.70
CA VAL A 309 17.19 24.47 15.92
C VAL A 309 16.68 24.44 14.48
N ALA A 310 15.36 24.40 14.28
CA ALA A 310 14.77 24.43 12.94
C ALA A 310 15.24 25.66 12.13
N LEU A 311 15.21 26.87 12.72
CA LEU A 311 15.67 28.09 12.06
C LEU A 311 17.17 28.08 11.73
N THR A 312 17.98 27.54 12.64
CA THR A 312 19.44 27.45 12.45
C THR A 312 19.77 26.55 11.26
N TYR A 313 19.13 25.39 11.17
CA TYR A 313 19.33 24.46 10.05
C TYR A 313 18.65 24.94 8.76
N CYS A 314 17.57 25.73 8.81
CA CYS A 314 17.02 26.40 7.62
C CYS A 314 18.04 27.36 6.98
N LYS A 315 18.77 28.15 7.78
CA LYS A 315 19.84 29.01 7.26
C LYS A 315 20.96 28.20 6.61
N ARG A 316 21.22 26.99 7.12
CA ARG A 316 22.19 26.06 6.53
C ARG A 316 21.68 25.49 5.21
N LEU A 317 20.40 25.09 5.12
CA LEU A 317 19.76 24.68 3.86
C LEU A 317 19.91 25.75 2.78
N GLU A 318 19.60 27.02 3.09
CA GLU A 318 19.73 28.14 2.14
C GLU A 318 21.16 28.27 1.58
N LYS A 319 22.19 27.97 2.38
CA LYS A 319 23.61 28.06 1.98
C LYS A 319 24.08 26.93 1.08
N ILE A 320 23.58 25.72 1.31
CA ILE A 320 23.98 24.52 0.54
C ILE A 320 23.04 24.23 -0.64
N SER A 321 22.02 25.06 -0.84
CA SER A 321 21.07 24.91 -1.94
C SER A 321 21.78 25.18 -3.27
N ASP A 322 21.79 24.19 -4.16
CA ASP A 322 22.43 24.30 -5.47
C ASP A 322 21.47 24.85 -6.52
N THR A 323 20.17 24.69 -6.32
CA THR A 323 19.13 25.16 -7.25
C THR A 323 18.30 26.31 -6.69
N VAL A 324 17.73 27.13 -7.59
CA VAL A 324 16.77 28.19 -7.23
C VAL A 324 15.56 27.61 -6.47
N ASN A 325 15.13 26.40 -6.87
CA ASN A 325 14.03 25.67 -6.24
C ASN A 325 14.36 25.28 -4.79
N GLU A 326 15.52 24.67 -4.54
CA GLU A 326 15.96 24.32 -3.19
C GLU A 326 16.11 25.54 -2.29
N LYS A 327 16.69 26.62 -2.82
CA LYS A 327 16.86 27.87 -2.07
C LYS A 327 15.53 28.51 -1.69
N LEU A 328 14.58 28.54 -2.63
CA LEU A 328 13.24 29.03 -2.36
C LEU A 328 12.52 28.12 -1.37
N PHE A 329 12.61 26.80 -1.51
CA PHE A 329 12.03 25.85 -0.56
C PHE A 329 12.58 26.04 0.87
N ALA A 330 13.90 26.21 1.02
CA ALA A 330 14.54 26.51 2.30
C ALA A 330 14.04 27.84 2.89
N THR A 331 13.83 28.85 2.04
CA THR A 331 13.28 30.16 2.44
C THR A 331 11.83 30.04 2.92
N LEU A 332 11.00 29.23 2.23
CA LEU A 332 9.62 28.95 2.64
C LEU A 332 9.57 28.21 3.98
N LEU A 333 10.43 27.20 4.17
CA LEU A 333 10.52 26.44 5.41
C LEU A 333 10.93 27.33 6.59
N LYS A 334 11.91 28.22 6.38
CA LYS A 334 12.30 29.25 7.34
C LYS A 334 11.14 30.18 7.71
N CYS A 335 10.35 30.63 6.72
CA CYS A 335 9.17 31.45 6.98
C CYS A 335 8.13 30.69 7.82
N LYS A 336 7.91 29.40 7.57
CA LYS A 336 7.04 28.56 8.41
C LYS A 336 7.56 28.45 9.85
N CYS A 337 8.86 28.30 10.05
CA CYS A 337 9.47 28.31 11.39
C CYS A 337 9.24 29.65 12.12
N LEU A 338 9.39 30.78 11.41
CA LEU A 338 9.11 32.12 11.96
C LEU A 338 7.63 32.29 12.33
N LEU A 339 6.71 31.73 11.53
CA LEU A 339 5.27 31.75 11.83
C LEU A 339 4.95 31.00 13.13
N LEU A 340 5.60 29.85 13.38
CA LEU A 340 5.44 29.10 14.63
C LEU A 340 5.89 29.92 15.86
N ARG A 341 6.92 30.76 15.69
CA ARG A 341 7.40 31.71 16.70
C ARG A 341 6.57 33.00 16.81
N LYS A 342 5.48 33.13 16.04
CA LYS A 342 4.68 34.36 15.93
C LYS A 342 5.46 35.57 15.38
N GLU A 343 6.59 35.36 14.72
CA GLU A 343 7.41 36.38 14.07
C GLU A 343 6.92 36.67 12.63
N THR A 344 5.61 36.91 12.50
CA THR A 344 4.88 36.96 11.21
C THR A 344 5.37 38.07 10.28
N VAL A 345 5.70 39.25 10.85
CA VAL A 345 6.17 40.41 10.09
C VAL A 345 7.52 40.14 9.42
N ILE A 346 8.42 39.42 10.11
CA ILE A 346 9.74 39.06 9.56
C ILE A 346 9.55 38.07 8.42
N ALA A 347 8.71 37.04 8.61
CA ALA A 347 8.39 36.06 7.58
C ALA A 347 7.81 36.74 6.32
N LEU A 348 6.83 37.63 6.48
CA LEU A 348 6.22 38.34 5.37
C LEU A 348 7.24 39.22 4.62
N LYS A 349 8.11 39.93 5.35
CA LYS A 349 9.16 40.77 4.74
C LYS A 349 10.14 39.93 3.92
N ILE A 350 10.52 38.75 4.40
CA ILE A 350 11.35 37.80 3.65
C ILE A 350 10.65 37.39 2.35
N LEU A 351 9.38 36.98 2.42
CA LEU A 351 8.61 36.55 1.24
C LEU A 351 8.41 37.67 0.21
N GLN A 352 8.20 38.91 0.66
CA GLN A 352 8.05 40.08 -0.22
C GLN A 352 9.37 40.48 -0.89
N ASN A 353 10.49 40.36 -0.17
CA ASN A 353 11.82 40.65 -0.71
C ASN A 353 12.38 39.52 -1.58
N THR A 354 11.78 38.33 -1.51
CA THR A 354 12.17 37.20 -2.37
C THR A 354 11.71 37.53 -3.80
N THR A 355 12.66 37.89 -4.66
CA THR A 355 12.40 38.15 -6.08
C THR A 355 12.05 36.84 -6.78
N VAL A 356 10.75 36.51 -6.80
CA VAL A 356 10.28 35.32 -7.51
C VAL A 356 9.94 35.72 -8.94
N ASN A 357 10.84 35.45 -9.89
CA ASN A 357 10.52 35.61 -11.31
C ASN A 357 9.77 34.37 -11.81
N PHE A 358 8.44 34.45 -11.81
CA PHE A 358 7.56 33.36 -12.19
C PHE A 358 7.54 33.06 -13.70
N GLU A 359 8.18 33.90 -14.53
CA GLU A 359 8.05 33.85 -15.99
C GLU A 359 9.16 33.05 -16.69
N ASN A 360 10.32 32.84 -16.03
CA ASN A 360 11.49 32.22 -16.67
C ASN A 360 11.49 30.67 -16.68
N GLY A 361 10.47 30.02 -16.09
CA GLY A 361 10.37 28.55 -16.06
C GLY A 361 11.38 27.83 -15.14
N GLU A 362 12.33 28.54 -14.52
CA GLU A 362 13.33 27.97 -13.59
C GLU A 362 12.71 27.44 -12.28
N ILE A 363 11.57 28.01 -11.88
CA ILE A 363 10.89 27.67 -10.63
C ILE A 363 9.73 26.73 -10.92
N THR A 364 9.70 25.60 -10.23
CA THR A 364 8.60 24.63 -10.38
C THR A 364 7.28 25.25 -9.96
N THR A 365 6.21 24.90 -10.68
CA THR A 365 4.84 25.30 -10.33
C THR A 365 4.45 24.84 -8.92
N GLU A 366 5.02 23.75 -8.44
CA GLU A 366 4.82 23.29 -7.06
C GLU A 366 5.36 24.28 -6.02
N ILE A 367 6.60 24.74 -6.17
CA ILE A 367 7.20 25.70 -5.23
C ILE A 367 6.50 27.06 -5.32
N ILE A 368 6.06 27.46 -6.51
CA ILE A 368 5.22 28.66 -6.69
C ILE A 368 3.91 28.55 -5.90
N GLY A 369 3.26 27.38 -5.94
CA GLY A 369 2.08 27.10 -5.13
C GLY A 369 2.35 27.24 -3.64
N GLN A 370 3.40 26.57 -3.15
CA GLN A 370 3.82 26.63 -1.74
C GLN A 370 4.17 28.05 -1.29
N TYR A 371 4.74 28.88 -2.16
CA TYR A 371 5.00 30.29 -1.89
C TYR A 371 3.71 31.07 -1.63
N PHE A 372 2.68 30.90 -2.47
CA PHE A 372 1.38 31.55 -2.24
C PHE A 372 0.66 31.00 -1.01
N GLY A 373 0.79 29.71 -0.72
CA GLY A 373 0.30 29.12 0.53
C GLY A 373 0.95 29.76 1.75
N THR A 374 2.28 29.89 1.77
CA THR A 374 3.01 30.49 2.89
C THR A 374 2.67 31.99 3.04
N LEU A 375 2.49 32.73 1.94
CA LEU A 375 1.97 34.10 1.99
C LEU A 375 0.58 34.14 2.63
N SER A 376 -0.30 33.20 2.26
CA SER A 376 -1.64 33.11 2.84
C SER A 376 -1.58 32.92 4.36
N GLU A 377 -0.74 32.00 4.83
CA GLU A 377 -0.49 31.74 6.25
C GLU A 377 0.01 33.01 6.99
N CYS A 378 0.96 33.76 6.40
CA CYS A 378 1.43 35.03 6.96
C CYS A 378 0.31 36.06 7.11
N TYR A 379 -0.49 36.28 6.07
CA TYR A 379 -1.58 37.25 6.11
C TYR A 379 -2.69 36.81 7.07
N LEU A 380 -2.96 35.50 7.18
CA LEU A 380 -3.90 34.95 8.14
C LEU A 380 -3.43 35.25 9.58
N ALA A 381 -2.16 34.99 9.88
CA ALA A 381 -1.58 35.24 11.19
C ALA A 381 -1.57 36.74 11.58
N MET A 382 -1.61 37.64 10.60
CA MET A 382 -1.77 39.08 10.80
C MET A 382 -3.25 39.54 10.88
N GLY A 383 -4.23 38.63 10.79
CA GLY A 383 -5.65 38.97 10.76
C GLY A 383 -6.13 39.61 9.45
N GLN A 384 -5.31 39.59 8.40
CA GLN A 384 -5.66 40.15 7.08
C GLN A 384 -6.37 39.11 6.20
N TYR A 385 -7.58 38.71 6.61
CA TYR A 385 -8.33 37.59 6.01
C TYR A 385 -8.58 37.73 4.50
N PHE A 386 -8.80 38.95 4.00
CA PHE A 386 -8.99 39.19 2.56
C PHE A 386 -7.75 38.81 1.76
N MET A 387 -6.57 39.26 2.20
CA MET A 387 -5.30 38.96 1.54
C MET A 387 -4.95 37.49 1.70
N ALA A 388 -5.14 36.91 2.88
CA ALA A 388 -4.95 35.48 3.13
C ALA A 388 -5.76 34.63 2.12
N ARG A 389 -7.05 34.95 1.97
CA ARG A 389 -7.94 34.25 1.03
C ARG A 389 -7.55 34.45 -0.43
N LYS A 390 -7.09 35.65 -0.81
CA LYS A 390 -6.59 35.94 -2.16
C LYS A 390 -5.43 35.01 -2.52
N TRP A 391 -4.46 34.84 -1.62
CA TRP A 391 -3.28 34.01 -1.88
C TRP A 391 -3.60 32.51 -1.84
N ALA A 392 -4.42 32.03 -0.90
CA ALA A 392 -4.86 30.63 -0.87
C ALA A 392 -5.66 30.25 -2.14
N LYS A 393 -6.50 31.15 -2.68
CA LYS A 393 -7.17 30.92 -3.97
C LYS A 393 -6.19 30.86 -5.15
N LYS A 394 -5.07 31.61 -5.08
CA LYS A 394 -4.03 31.57 -6.10
C LYS A 394 -3.29 30.23 -6.06
N GLU A 395 -2.95 29.74 -4.87
CA GLU A 395 -2.42 28.39 -4.65
C GLU A 395 -3.37 27.31 -5.21
N LEU A 396 -4.67 27.38 -4.88
CA LEU A 396 -5.67 26.44 -5.40
C LEU A 396 -5.79 26.47 -6.93
N LYS A 397 -5.67 27.64 -7.56
CA LYS A 397 -5.70 27.77 -9.02
C LYS A 397 -4.50 27.07 -9.66
N ILE A 398 -3.32 27.17 -9.04
CA ILE A 398 -2.11 26.46 -9.50
C ILE A 398 -2.28 24.96 -9.33
N ALA A 399 -2.82 24.51 -8.19
CA ALA A 399 -3.14 23.11 -7.96
C ALA A 399 -4.06 22.55 -9.06
N ALA A 400 -5.15 23.25 -9.37
CA ALA A 400 -6.09 22.84 -10.42
C ALA A 400 -5.44 22.80 -11.82
N ASN A 401 -4.59 23.78 -12.15
CA ASN A 401 -3.89 23.82 -13.43
C ASN A 401 -2.84 22.70 -13.59
N THR A 402 -2.26 22.26 -12.48
CA THR A 402 -1.18 21.24 -12.46
C THR A 402 -1.69 19.84 -12.17
N GLY A 403 -2.92 19.68 -11.68
CA GLY A 403 -3.42 18.42 -11.13
C GLY A 403 -2.71 17.99 -9.83
N SER A 404 -2.01 18.91 -9.14
CA SER A 404 -1.26 18.59 -7.93
C SER A 404 -2.20 18.43 -6.72
N LEU A 405 -2.46 17.18 -6.33
CA LEU A 405 -3.24 16.84 -5.14
C LEU A 405 -2.64 17.41 -3.85
N LYS A 406 -1.30 17.47 -3.76
CA LYS A 406 -0.60 18.02 -2.59
C LYS A 406 -0.88 19.52 -2.43
N LEU A 407 -0.74 20.31 -3.50
CA LEU A 407 -1.06 21.73 -3.47
C LEU A 407 -2.56 21.97 -3.25
N GLU A 408 -3.42 21.11 -3.79
CA GLU A 408 -4.86 21.20 -3.55
C GLU A 408 -5.17 21.02 -2.06
N ALA A 409 -4.57 20.01 -1.43
CA ALA A 409 -4.70 19.78 0.00
C ALA A 409 -4.19 20.98 0.83
N ASP A 410 -2.99 21.50 0.53
CA ASP A 410 -2.45 22.67 1.23
C ASP A 410 -3.34 23.92 1.09
N ALA A 411 -3.89 24.18 -0.10
CA ALA A 411 -4.80 25.28 -0.33
C ALA A 411 -6.13 25.12 0.42
N LEU A 412 -6.70 23.90 0.46
CA LEU A 412 -7.92 23.61 1.21
C LEU A 412 -7.72 23.82 2.71
N LYS A 413 -6.59 23.35 3.26
CA LYS A 413 -6.16 23.59 4.64
C LYS A 413 -6.09 25.09 4.93
N ASN A 414 -5.40 25.85 4.07
CA ASN A 414 -5.24 27.30 4.22
C ASN A 414 -6.58 28.04 4.18
N LEU A 415 -7.43 27.73 3.18
CA LEU A 415 -8.79 28.28 3.09
C LEU A 415 -9.64 27.94 4.31
N SER A 416 -9.54 26.71 4.80
CA SER A 416 -10.29 26.29 5.98
C SER A 416 -9.85 27.04 7.24
N ASN A 417 -8.54 27.21 7.45
CA ASN A 417 -8.02 27.95 8.58
C ASN A 417 -8.48 29.42 8.54
N ILE A 418 -8.60 30.01 7.34
CA ILE A 418 -9.17 31.35 7.16
C ILE A 418 -10.66 31.37 7.54
N TYR A 419 -11.46 30.41 7.07
CA TYR A 419 -12.89 30.32 7.44
C TYR A 419 -13.08 30.12 8.94
N GLN A 420 -12.24 29.29 9.57
CA GLN A 420 -12.23 29.11 11.01
C GLN A 420 -11.94 30.42 11.75
N ALA A 421 -10.95 31.21 11.29
CA ALA A 421 -10.59 32.47 11.92
C ALA A 421 -11.67 33.55 11.83
N ILE A 422 -12.53 33.51 10.81
CA ILE A 422 -13.69 34.40 10.68
C ILE A 422 -14.99 33.85 11.30
N GLY A 423 -14.92 32.68 11.96
CA GLY A 423 -16.06 32.05 12.63
C GLY A 423 -17.00 31.23 11.74
N ASP A 424 -16.64 31.02 10.47
CA ASP A 424 -17.42 30.22 9.52
C ASP A 424 -17.00 28.74 9.58
N TYR A 425 -17.37 28.09 10.68
CA TYR A 425 -16.99 26.70 10.95
C TYR A 425 -17.63 25.70 9.98
N LEU A 426 -18.80 26.01 9.40
CA LEU A 426 -19.47 25.14 8.44
C LEU A 426 -18.64 24.99 7.17
N ASN A 427 -18.18 26.11 6.59
CA ASN A 427 -17.31 26.06 5.40
C ASN A 427 -15.94 25.47 5.73
N ALA A 428 -15.41 25.71 6.92
CA ALA A 428 -14.17 25.08 7.38
C ALA A 428 -14.29 23.54 7.39
N VAL A 429 -15.37 22.99 7.95
CA VAL A 429 -15.62 21.54 7.97
C VAL A 429 -15.71 20.94 6.56
N ILE A 430 -16.39 21.62 5.63
CA ILE A 430 -16.50 21.15 4.24
C ILE A 430 -15.11 21.02 3.60
N LEU A 431 -14.26 22.03 3.79
CA LEU A 431 -12.91 22.05 3.23
C LEU A 431 -12.00 21.00 3.88
N TRP A 432 -12.06 20.81 5.19
CA TRP A 432 -11.30 19.75 5.87
C TRP A 432 -11.76 18.35 5.51
N ASN A 433 -13.06 18.13 5.27
CA ASN A 433 -13.53 16.84 4.77
C ASN A 433 -12.97 16.55 3.37
N LYS A 434 -12.96 17.56 2.48
CA LYS A 434 -12.33 17.43 1.16
C LYS A 434 -10.82 17.18 1.28
N TYR A 435 -10.14 17.92 2.15
CA TYR A 435 -8.72 17.72 2.47
C TYR A 435 -8.45 16.26 2.89
N CYS A 436 -9.20 15.74 3.87
CA CYS A 436 -9.04 14.38 4.38
C CYS A 436 -9.27 13.30 3.31
N GLY A 437 -10.10 13.57 2.31
CA GLY A 437 -10.27 12.68 1.15
C GLY A 437 -9.02 12.62 0.26
N ILE A 438 -8.37 13.76 0.04
CA ILE A 438 -7.18 13.87 -0.83
C ILE A 438 -5.94 13.26 -0.19
N ILE A 439 -5.77 13.43 1.13
CA ILE A 439 -4.58 12.96 1.84
C ILE A 439 -4.63 11.48 2.27
N SER A 440 -5.60 10.70 1.77
CA SER A 440 -5.82 9.31 2.19
C SER A 440 -4.60 8.40 1.99
N ASP A 441 -3.77 8.68 0.99
CA ASP A 441 -2.53 7.97 0.66
C ASP A 441 -1.25 8.67 1.17
N GLN A 442 -1.37 9.70 2.03
CA GLN A 442 -0.23 10.45 2.58
C GLN A 442 0.26 9.88 3.93
N GLY A 443 1.31 10.50 4.48
CA GLY A 443 1.90 10.17 5.78
C GLY A 443 0.87 10.04 6.91
N VAL A 444 1.19 9.19 7.88
CA VAL A 444 0.32 8.87 9.02
C VAL A 444 -0.01 10.11 9.84
N ASP A 445 1.01 10.90 10.15
CA ASP A 445 0.92 12.15 10.90
C ASP A 445 -0.05 13.14 10.24
N ILE A 446 0.03 13.29 8.91
CA ILE A 446 -0.82 14.17 8.11
C ILE A 446 -2.29 13.75 8.24
N ARG A 447 -2.56 12.44 8.14
CA ARG A 447 -3.92 11.87 8.23
C ARG A 447 -4.51 12.01 9.63
N LEU A 448 -3.72 11.73 10.67
CA LEU A 448 -4.15 11.90 12.06
C LEU A 448 -4.44 13.38 12.37
N ASN A 449 -3.57 14.30 11.94
CA ASN A 449 -3.79 15.73 12.10
C ASN A 449 -5.08 16.22 11.42
N GLY A 450 -5.40 15.71 10.23
CA GLY A 450 -6.66 16.03 9.55
C GLY A 450 -7.89 15.60 10.35
N LEU A 451 -7.88 14.40 10.93
CA LEU A 451 -8.97 13.91 11.78
C LEU A 451 -9.12 14.71 13.08
N ARG A 452 -7.99 15.08 13.71
CA ARG A 452 -7.98 15.94 14.91
C ARG A 452 -8.59 17.31 14.62
N LYS A 453 -8.25 17.91 13.47
CA LYS A 453 -8.79 19.21 13.05
C LYS A 453 -10.29 19.14 12.75
N LEU A 454 -10.77 18.05 12.13
CA LEU A 454 -12.20 17.83 11.97
C LEU A 454 -12.92 17.72 13.33
N ALA A 455 -12.36 16.97 14.27
CA ALA A 455 -12.94 16.84 15.61
C ALA A 455 -13.06 18.19 16.33
N GLU A 456 -12.01 19.01 16.28
CA GLU A 456 -12.00 20.37 16.85
C GLU A 456 -13.13 21.23 16.24
N LEU A 457 -13.30 21.20 14.91
CA LEU A 457 -14.32 21.99 14.22
C LEU A 457 -15.74 21.49 14.51
N TYR A 458 -15.95 20.17 14.59
CA TYR A 458 -17.24 19.61 14.99
C TYR A 458 -17.62 20.01 16.42
N GLN A 459 -16.66 20.08 17.35
CA GLN A 459 -16.91 20.62 18.70
C GLN A 459 -17.35 22.09 18.65
N LYS A 460 -16.71 22.94 17.82
CA LYS A 460 -17.12 24.34 17.64
C LYS A 460 -18.53 24.50 17.05
N LEU A 461 -19.02 23.49 16.33
CA LEU A 461 -20.37 23.43 15.79
C LEU A 461 -21.38 22.74 16.72
N ASN A 462 -20.98 22.34 17.94
CA ASN A 462 -21.79 21.52 18.86
C ASN A 462 -22.26 20.19 18.25
N ARG A 463 -21.46 19.62 17.33
CA ARG A 463 -21.68 18.31 16.69
C ARG A 463 -20.85 17.23 17.39
N SER A 464 -21.20 16.94 18.65
CA SER A 464 -20.39 16.08 19.52
C SER A 464 -20.22 14.65 18.99
N ASN A 465 -21.25 14.08 18.38
CA ASN A 465 -21.19 12.72 17.83
C ASN A 465 -20.16 12.64 16.69
N GLU A 466 -20.15 13.62 15.79
CA GLU A 466 -19.20 13.68 14.68
C GLU A 466 -17.77 13.96 15.16
N ALA A 467 -17.61 14.78 16.19
CA ALA A 467 -16.32 14.99 16.84
C ALA A 467 -15.78 13.69 17.42
N GLU A 468 -16.59 12.97 18.18
CA GLU A 468 -16.23 11.68 18.78
C GLU A 468 -15.86 10.65 17.71
N MET A 469 -16.68 10.53 16.66
CA MET A 469 -16.40 9.61 15.54
C MET A 469 -15.06 9.91 14.86
N ALA A 470 -14.70 11.19 14.68
CA ALA A 470 -13.42 11.59 14.10
C ALA A 470 -12.24 11.20 15.01
N LEU A 471 -12.36 11.38 16.33
CA LEU A 471 -11.34 10.99 17.31
C LEU A 471 -11.18 9.46 17.41
N LEU A 472 -12.28 8.71 17.42
CA LEU A 472 -12.23 7.24 17.43
C LEU A 472 -11.62 6.69 16.13
N LYS A 473 -11.89 7.32 14.98
CA LYS A 473 -11.23 6.98 13.73
C LYS A 473 -9.72 7.26 13.78
N ASN A 474 -9.32 8.34 14.43
CA ASN A 474 -7.91 8.68 14.66
C ASN A 474 -7.22 7.61 15.52
N LEU A 475 -7.82 7.24 16.67
CA LEU A 475 -7.31 6.17 17.54
C LEU A 475 -7.20 4.82 16.80
N LYS A 476 -8.23 4.44 16.04
CA LYS A 476 -8.23 3.18 15.28
C LYS A 476 -7.10 3.13 14.24
N LEU A 477 -6.78 4.26 13.60
CA LEU A 477 -5.66 4.35 12.67
C LEU A 477 -4.31 4.20 13.41
N ALA A 478 -4.13 4.90 14.54
CA ALA A 478 -2.93 4.78 15.37
C ALA A 478 -2.71 3.32 15.86
N GLN A 479 -3.78 2.65 16.28
CA GLN A 479 -3.76 1.23 16.66
C GLN A 479 -3.40 0.30 15.50
N LYS A 480 -3.98 0.53 14.30
CA LYS A 480 -3.68 -0.26 13.10
C LYS A 480 -2.19 -0.17 12.75
N ILE A 481 -1.60 1.01 12.90
CA ILE A 481 -0.20 1.26 12.60
C ILE A 481 0.71 0.64 13.66
N GLY A 482 0.28 0.62 14.92
CA GLY A 482 1.04 0.07 16.04
C GLY A 482 2.09 1.04 16.60
N ALA A 483 1.83 2.35 16.51
CA ALA A 483 2.73 3.38 17.01
C ALA A 483 2.25 3.93 18.37
N TYR A 484 2.95 3.56 19.44
CA TYR A 484 2.54 3.86 20.82
C TYR A 484 2.47 5.37 21.11
N ALA A 485 3.38 6.18 20.59
CA ALA A 485 3.34 7.63 20.77
C ALA A 485 2.05 8.24 20.18
N LEU A 486 1.67 7.82 18.97
CA LEU A 486 0.44 8.26 18.33
C LEU A 486 -0.81 7.75 19.05
N MET A 487 -0.78 6.53 19.59
CA MET A 487 -1.87 6.01 20.40
C MET A 487 -2.07 6.86 21.66
N ILE A 488 -1.00 7.20 22.38
CA ILE A 488 -1.05 8.11 23.54
C ILE A 488 -1.64 9.46 23.13
N ASP A 489 -1.20 10.04 22.00
CA ASP A 489 -1.75 11.30 21.49
C ASP A 489 -3.26 11.20 21.22
N SER A 490 -3.72 10.11 20.58
CA SER A 490 -5.14 9.88 20.33
C SER A 490 -5.95 9.71 21.61
N HIS A 491 -5.44 8.97 22.60
CA HIS A 491 -6.10 8.83 23.91
C HIS A 491 -6.17 10.19 24.64
N SER A 492 -5.12 11.01 24.55
CA SER A 492 -5.10 12.37 25.10
C SER A 492 -6.16 13.26 24.43
N ASP A 493 -6.29 13.22 23.10
CA ASP A 493 -7.30 13.99 22.38
C ASP A 493 -8.73 13.60 22.80
N ILE A 494 -8.99 12.30 22.97
CA ILE A 494 -10.30 11.80 23.43
C ILE A 494 -10.54 12.13 24.91
N TYR A 495 -9.51 12.04 25.74
CA TYR A 495 -9.56 12.45 27.14
C TYR A 495 -10.00 13.91 27.28
N GLN A 496 -9.33 14.83 26.57
CA GLN A 496 -9.66 16.24 26.60
C GLN A 496 -11.08 16.52 26.06
N PHE A 497 -11.52 15.78 25.04
CA PHE A 497 -12.88 15.87 24.53
C PHE A 497 -13.93 15.51 25.58
N TYR A 498 -13.77 14.37 26.27
CA TYR A 498 -14.71 13.95 27.31
C TYR A 498 -14.66 14.84 28.55
N ARG A 499 -13.47 15.33 28.90
CA ARG A 499 -13.27 16.32 29.97
C ARG A 499 -14.05 17.60 29.69
N ALA A 500 -13.96 18.14 28.47
CA ALA A 500 -14.72 19.32 28.05
C ALA A 500 -16.24 19.12 28.06
N MET A 501 -16.71 17.87 27.93
CA MET A 501 -18.13 17.50 28.05
C MET A 501 -18.56 17.19 29.49
N HIS A 502 -17.66 17.33 30.48
CA HIS A 502 -17.88 16.95 31.88
C HIS A 502 -18.24 15.47 32.10
N LYS A 503 -17.78 14.59 31.19
CA LYS A 503 -17.95 13.14 31.24
C LYS A 503 -16.74 12.48 31.89
N LYS A 504 -16.69 12.54 33.23
CA LYS A 504 -15.50 12.17 34.02
C LYS A 504 -15.11 10.70 33.90
N ASP A 505 -16.08 9.79 33.90
CA ASP A 505 -15.81 8.35 33.85
C ASP A 505 -15.24 7.94 32.49
N GLU A 506 -15.81 8.47 31.41
CA GLU A 506 -15.30 8.26 30.07
C GLU A 506 -13.91 8.87 29.89
N ALA A 507 -13.68 10.10 30.36
CA ALA A 507 -12.34 10.71 30.32
C ALA A 507 -11.32 9.83 31.05
N LYS A 508 -11.62 9.42 32.30
CA LYS A 508 -10.74 8.59 33.12
C LYS A 508 -10.35 7.28 32.44
N LYS A 509 -11.25 6.67 31.67
CA LYS A 509 -10.94 5.47 30.87
C LYS A 509 -9.78 5.72 29.91
N TYR A 510 -9.85 6.79 29.09
CA TYR A 510 -8.81 7.09 28.10
C TYR A 510 -7.50 7.55 28.75
N TRP A 511 -7.58 8.20 29.92
CA TRP A 511 -6.39 8.48 30.73
C TRP A 511 -5.68 7.20 31.22
N ASN A 512 -6.43 6.24 31.78
CA ASN A 512 -5.88 4.96 32.21
C ASN A 512 -5.21 4.20 31.05
N GLU A 513 -5.86 4.16 29.88
CA GLU A 513 -5.33 3.49 28.69
C GLU A 513 -4.02 4.16 28.21
N ALA A 514 -3.96 5.49 28.15
CA ALA A 514 -2.74 6.23 27.81
C ALA A 514 -1.60 5.95 28.81
N GLN A 515 -1.93 5.96 30.10
CA GLN A 515 -0.96 5.70 31.17
C GLN A 515 -0.42 4.27 31.11
N GLN A 516 -1.28 3.28 30.84
CA GLN A 516 -0.88 1.89 30.69
C GLN A 516 0.10 1.71 29.53
N ILE A 517 -0.21 2.27 28.35
CA ILE A 517 0.68 2.21 27.18
C ILE A 517 2.04 2.82 27.52
N TYR A 518 2.05 3.97 28.18
CA TYR A 518 3.29 4.62 28.61
C TYR A 518 4.10 3.77 29.58
N LEU A 519 3.47 3.15 30.59
CA LEU A 519 4.16 2.32 31.57
C LEU A 519 4.72 1.03 30.96
N GLU A 520 4.00 0.41 30.01
CA GLU A 520 4.41 -0.82 29.35
C GLU A 520 5.54 -0.60 28.33
N HIS A 521 5.48 0.50 27.56
CA HIS A 521 6.38 0.73 26.43
C HIS A 521 7.41 1.83 26.65
N LYS A 522 7.32 2.61 27.73
CA LYS A 522 8.24 3.70 28.10
C LYS A 522 8.47 4.69 26.96
N VAL A 523 7.38 5.23 26.42
CA VAL A 523 7.44 6.26 25.36
C VAL A 523 7.87 7.60 25.98
N GLU A 524 9.17 7.80 26.12
CA GLU A 524 9.77 8.97 26.80
C GLU A 524 9.28 10.29 26.19
N GLU A 525 9.11 10.35 24.87
CA GLU A 525 8.62 11.53 24.13
C GLU A 525 7.19 11.96 24.50
N ARG A 526 6.47 11.14 25.27
CA ARG A 526 5.11 11.44 25.75
C ARG A 526 5.01 11.53 27.27
N GLN A 527 6.12 11.47 27.99
CA GLN A 527 6.12 11.57 29.45
C GLN A 527 5.46 12.86 29.95
N ALA A 528 5.85 14.02 29.40
CA ALA A 528 5.27 15.31 29.77
C ALA A 528 3.75 15.34 29.55
N LEU A 529 3.26 14.73 28.46
CA LEU A 529 1.82 14.65 28.16
C LEU A 529 1.08 13.76 29.15
N ILE A 530 1.63 12.60 29.52
CA ILE A 530 1.02 11.71 30.52
C ILE A 530 0.95 12.39 31.90
N VAL A 531 2.00 13.12 32.28
CA VAL A 531 2.04 13.87 33.54
C VAL A 531 0.99 15.01 33.52
N GLU A 532 0.87 15.72 32.40
CA GLU A 532 -0.16 16.76 32.18
C GLU A 532 -1.58 16.19 32.32
N MET A 533 -1.88 15.08 31.64
CA MET A 533 -3.18 14.41 31.76
C MET A 533 -3.46 13.93 33.19
N SER A 534 -2.42 13.50 33.91
CA SER A 534 -2.55 13.09 35.32
C SER A 534 -2.88 14.28 36.21
N GLY A 535 -2.23 15.43 35.99
CA GLY A 535 -2.56 16.69 36.67
C GLY A 535 -4.01 17.10 36.44
N ASP A 536 -4.47 17.07 35.18
CA ASP A 536 -5.85 17.36 34.81
C ASP A 536 -6.85 16.44 35.52
N ASN A 537 -6.55 15.14 35.57
CA ASN A 537 -7.43 14.14 36.19
C ASN A 537 -7.48 14.30 37.71
N TYR A 538 -6.34 14.59 38.36
CA TYR A 538 -6.30 14.90 39.79
C TYR A 538 -7.09 16.16 40.12
N PHE A 539 -6.92 17.21 39.32
CA PHE A 539 -7.68 18.45 39.47
C PHE A 539 -9.19 18.21 39.37
N ASP A 540 -9.64 17.45 38.37
CA ASP A 540 -11.06 17.12 38.18
C ASP A 540 -11.64 16.25 39.31
N CYS A 541 -10.78 15.49 40.00
CA CYS A 541 -11.11 14.67 41.17
C CYS A 541 -10.94 15.43 42.51
N ALA A 542 -10.60 16.73 42.48
CA ALA A 542 -10.33 17.56 43.65
C ALA A 542 -9.11 17.14 44.51
N PHE A 543 -8.15 16.43 43.91
CA PHE A 543 -6.83 16.14 44.47
C PHE A 543 -5.83 17.24 44.08
N TYR A 544 -5.99 18.41 44.70
CA TYR A 544 -5.29 19.62 44.25
C TYR A 544 -3.78 19.60 44.52
N GLU A 545 -3.31 18.98 45.61
CA GLU A 545 -1.88 18.90 45.91
C GLU A 545 -1.15 18.02 44.88
N GLU A 546 -1.73 16.86 44.55
CA GLU A 546 -1.22 15.95 43.53
C GLU A 546 -1.30 16.55 42.13
N ALA A 547 -2.34 17.34 41.84
CA ALA A 547 -2.45 18.07 40.59
C ALA A 547 -1.31 19.10 40.46
N ILE A 548 -1.04 19.89 41.50
CA ILE A 548 0.05 20.87 41.51
C ILE A 548 1.41 20.21 41.33
N ASP A 549 1.67 19.10 42.03
CA ASP A 549 2.92 18.35 41.88
C ASP A 549 3.09 17.81 40.45
N ALA A 550 2.02 17.26 39.87
CA ALA A 550 2.02 16.80 38.48
C ALA A 550 2.29 17.96 37.50
N TYR A 551 1.63 19.11 37.65
CA TYR A 551 1.86 20.25 36.76
C TYR A 551 3.28 20.82 36.89
N ASN A 552 3.84 20.90 38.11
CA ASN A 552 5.24 21.30 38.31
C ASN A 552 6.20 20.34 37.62
N ARG A 553 5.97 19.04 37.75
CA ARG A 553 6.77 18.02 37.07
C ARG A 553 6.63 18.10 35.55
N CYS A 554 5.42 18.35 35.04
CA CYS A 554 5.19 18.58 33.61
C CYS A 554 6.00 19.79 33.12
N LEU A 555 5.96 20.89 33.87
CA LEU A 555 6.70 22.11 33.54
C LEU A 555 8.21 21.85 33.47
N MET A 556 8.77 21.14 34.45
CA MET A 556 10.20 20.76 34.44
C MET A 556 10.57 19.96 33.19
N LEU A 557 9.78 18.93 32.84
CA LEU A 557 10.05 18.11 31.65
C LEU A 557 9.96 18.92 30.36
N VAL A 558 8.99 19.83 30.27
CA VAL A 558 8.80 20.69 29.10
C VAL A 558 9.94 21.71 28.95
N GLN A 559 10.50 22.19 30.06
CA GLN A 559 11.67 23.06 30.09
C GLN A 559 12.95 22.30 29.70
N GLU A 560 13.13 21.07 30.16
CA GLU A 560 14.25 20.20 29.75
C GLU A 560 14.22 19.90 28.24
N ASP A 561 13.03 19.87 27.63
CA ASP A 561 12.82 19.66 26.20
C ASP A 561 12.86 20.97 25.36
N ASP A 562 13.14 22.12 25.98
CA ASP A 562 13.14 23.46 25.34
C ASP A 562 11.83 23.80 24.58
N ASN A 563 10.69 23.23 25.00
CA ASN A 563 9.40 23.39 24.31
C ASN A 563 8.61 24.61 24.83
N LEU A 564 9.09 25.80 24.48
CA LEU A 564 8.52 27.10 24.88
C LEU A 564 6.99 27.23 24.64
N PRO A 565 6.41 26.77 23.50
CA PRO A 565 4.96 26.85 23.31
C PRO A 565 4.15 25.98 24.29
N LYS A 566 4.69 24.82 24.68
CA LYS A 566 4.06 23.95 25.66
C LYS A 566 4.28 24.48 27.07
N GLU A 567 5.43 25.07 27.36
CA GLU A 567 5.73 25.72 28.64
C GLU A 567 4.70 26.81 28.93
N ALA A 568 4.43 27.67 27.95
CA ALA A 568 3.43 28.72 28.05
C ALA A 568 2.00 28.19 28.29
N LYS A 569 1.67 26.95 27.90
CA LYS A 569 0.35 26.35 28.18
C LYS A 569 0.25 25.77 29.58
N VAL A 570 1.33 25.21 30.12
CA VAL A 570 1.35 24.57 31.45
C VAL A 570 1.34 25.62 32.58
N ILE A 571 1.82 26.84 32.31
CA ILE A 571 1.86 27.95 33.28
C ILE A 571 0.48 28.58 33.54
N PHE A 572 -0.48 28.47 32.61
CA PHE A 572 -1.83 29.07 32.70
C PHE A 572 -2.89 28.00 32.95
#